data_AF-A0A9D9SEJ5-F1
#
_entry.id   AF-A0A9D9SEJ5-F1
#
_cell.length_a   1.000
_cell.length_b   1.000
_cell.length_c   1.000
_cell.angle_alpha   90.00
_cell.angle_beta   90.00
_cell.angle_gamma   90.00
#
_symmetry.space_group_name_H-M   'P 1'
#
loop_
_entity.id
_entity.type
_entity.pdbx_description
1 polymer ?
#
loop_
_entity_poly.entity_id
_entity_poly.type
_entity_poly.pdbx_seq_one_letter_code
_entity_poly.pdbx_strand_id
1 'polypeptide(L)'
;MSRVKVLQSFVLTFVFAGLAAIVAIAQPPDKKAPSQDVSDKARNVKPELKEAYKKWINNDVAYIITKEEKRAFNALVTDEERENFIEQFWRRRDPNPDTEENEYREEYYERIAYANEKFASGIPGWKTDRGRVYIAWGKPDSIESHPS
;
A
#
# COMPACT_ATOMS: atom_id res chain seq x y z
N MET A 1 -62.61 21.39 -35.52
CA MET A 1 -61.84 21.30 -36.77
C MET A 1 -61.50 19.84 -37.03
N SER A 2 -61.86 19.35 -38.22
CA SER A 2 -61.56 18.09 -38.96
C SER A 2 -60.93 16.89 -38.22
N ARG A 3 -61.66 15.76 -38.06
CA ARG A 3 -61.84 14.60 -38.99
C ARG A 3 -60.70 13.55 -38.97
N VAL A 4 -60.90 12.51 -38.15
CA VAL A 4 -60.98 11.06 -38.48
C VAL A 4 -60.18 10.50 -39.68
N LYS A 5 -59.34 9.47 -39.42
CA LYS A 5 -59.08 8.17 -40.14
C LYS A 5 -57.59 7.78 -40.10
N VAL A 6 -57.20 6.68 -39.43
CA VAL A 6 -57.19 5.25 -39.87
C VAL A 6 -56.01 4.93 -40.81
N LEU A 7 -55.14 4.05 -40.29
CA LEU A 7 -54.50 2.87 -40.91
C LEU A 7 -54.03 2.99 -42.38
N GLN A 8 -52.75 2.74 -42.65
CA GLN A 8 -52.30 1.60 -43.47
C GLN A 8 -50.78 1.58 -43.68
N SER A 9 -50.32 0.35 -43.86
CA SER A 9 -48.97 -0.18 -43.92
C SER A 9 -48.19 0.11 -45.22
N PHE A 10 -46.95 -0.39 -45.21
CA PHE A 10 -46.10 -0.82 -46.35
C PHE A 10 -45.11 0.17 -46.96
N VAL A 11 -43.83 -0.09 -46.61
CA VAL A 11 -42.71 -0.46 -47.52
C VAL A 11 -42.29 0.56 -48.59
N LEU A 12 -41.01 0.95 -48.57
CA LEU A 12 -40.10 0.66 -49.70
C LEU A 12 -38.63 0.93 -49.34
N THR A 13 -37.83 -0.12 -49.40
CA THR A 13 -36.38 -0.09 -49.58
C THR A 13 -36.00 0.64 -50.86
N PHE A 14 -35.00 1.51 -50.80
CA PHE A 14 -34.16 1.87 -51.95
C PHE A 14 -32.70 1.60 -51.59
N VAL A 15 -32.13 0.60 -52.25
CA VAL A 15 -30.68 0.42 -52.43
C VAL A 15 -30.33 1.14 -53.73
N PHE A 16 -29.30 1.99 -53.77
CA PHE A 16 -28.26 1.94 -54.80
C PHE A 16 -27.08 2.87 -54.48
N ALA A 17 -25.91 2.35 -54.84
CA ALA A 17 -24.54 2.74 -54.53
C ALA A 17 -24.11 4.17 -54.93
N GLY A 18 -23.19 4.73 -54.13
CA GLY A 18 -22.35 5.87 -54.46
C GLY A 18 -20.95 5.70 -53.86
N LEU A 19 -19.97 5.47 -54.73
CA LEU A 19 -18.56 5.20 -54.46
C LEU A 19 -17.81 6.49 -54.05
N ALA A 20 -17.07 6.47 -52.94
CA ALA A 20 -15.94 7.38 -52.73
C ALA A 20 -14.87 6.70 -51.87
N ALA A 21 -13.67 6.62 -52.45
CA ALA A 21 -12.51 5.89 -51.98
C ALA A 21 -12.01 6.37 -50.60
N ILE A 22 -11.85 5.45 -49.66
CA ILE A 22 -11.00 5.66 -48.48
C ILE A 22 -9.63 5.09 -48.84
N VAL A 23 -8.65 5.98 -48.96
CA VAL A 23 -7.23 5.68 -49.16
C VAL A 23 -6.74 4.80 -48.01
N ALA A 24 -6.17 3.65 -48.37
CA ALA A 24 -5.42 2.80 -47.48
C ALA A 24 -4.06 3.43 -47.15
N ILE A 25 -3.77 3.60 -45.86
CA ILE A 25 -2.39 3.68 -45.34
C ILE A 25 -2.21 2.51 -44.37
N ALA A 26 -1.16 1.74 -44.61
CA ALA A 26 -0.81 0.43 -44.04
C ALA A 26 -0.39 0.44 -42.54
N GLN A 27 -0.52 -0.71 -41.86
CA GLN A 27 -0.01 -1.08 -40.51
C GLN A 27 1.34 -1.87 -40.59
N PRO A 28 1.99 -2.37 -39.51
CA PRO A 28 2.59 -1.82 -38.25
C PRO A 28 4.08 -2.33 -38.03
N PRO A 29 4.86 -2.14 -36.90
CA PRO A 29 4.65 -2.79 -35.56
C PRO A 29 5.17 -2.06 -34.26
N ASP A 30 4.65 -2.50 -33.10
CA ASP A 30 5.19 -2.54 -31.71
C ASP A 30 5.79 -1.33 -30.96
N LYS A 31 5.21 -1.01 -29.76
CA LYS A 31 5.86 -1.11 -28.42
C LYS A 31 4.94 -0.69 -27.24
N LYS A 32 4.39 -1.73 -26.57
CA LYS A 32 4.22 -1.94 -25.11
C LYS A 32 3.56 -0.85 -24.25
N ALA A 33 2.32 -1.14 -23.81
CA ALA A 33 1.84 -0.76 -22.49
C ALA A 33 2.81 -1.27 -21.39
N PRO A 34 2.89 -0.64 -20.20
CA PRO A 34 3.65 -1.20 -19.09
C PRO A 34 2.93 -2.45 -18.55
N SER A 35 3.13 -3.58 -19.22
CA SER A 35 3.03 -4.89 -18.58
C SER A 35 4.36 -5.14 -17.87
N GLN A 36 4.43 -4.85 -16.58
CA GLN A 36 5.22 -5.71 -15.70
C GLN A 36 4.26 -6.85 -15.38
N ASP A 37 4.26 -7.95 -16.12
CA ASP A 37 5.16 -9.06 -15.81
C ASP A 37 5.42 -9.18 -14.30
N VAL A 38 4.33 -9.32 -13.54
CA VAL A 38 4.30 -10.16 -12.35
C VAL A 38 4.16 -11.61 -12.81
N SER A 39 5.11 -12.11 -13.61
CA SER A 39 5.29 -13.55 -13.74
C SER A 39 5.54 -14.10 -12.34
N ASP A 40 4.55 -14.82 -11.80
CA ASP A 40 4.53 -16.27 -11.62
C ASP A 40 5.89 -17.00 -11.48
N LYS A 41 6.92 -16.32 -10.99
CA LYS A 41 7.91 -16.99 -10.17
C LYS A 41 7.14 -17.39 -8.93
N ALA A 42 6.99 -18.68 -8.70
CA ALA A 42 6.75 -19.21 -7.37
C ALA A 42 7.88 -18.67 -6.48
N ARG A 43 7.71 -17.43 -5.99
CA ARG A 43 8.60 -16.79 -5.02
C ARG A 43 8.69 -17.75 -3.86
N ASN A 44 9.84 -17.85 -3.24
CA ASN A 44 10.02 -18.74 -2.11
C ASN A 44 9.23 -18.15 -0.93
N VAL A 45 7.91 -18.31 -0.94
CA VAL A 45 6.96 -17.56 -0.10
C VAL A 45 7.25 -17.83 1.37
N LYS A 46 7.60 -19.08 1.72
CA LYS A 46 7.84 -19.47 3.11
C LYS A 46 9.08 -18.79 3.71
N PRO A 47 10.26 -18.78 3.06
CA PRO A 47 11.41 -18.00 3.51
C PRO A 47 11.18 -16.49 3.50
N GLU A 48 10.54 -15.93 2.47
CA GLU A 48 10.26 -14.48 2.41
C GLU A 48 9.35 -14.04 3.57
N LEU A 49 8.27 -14.79 3.85
CA LEU A 49 7.40 -14.55 5.01
C LEU A 49 8.16 -14.69 6.33
N LYS A 50 9.00 -15.70 6.47
CA LYS A 50 9.83 -15.89 7.67
C LYS A 50 10.77 -14.70 7.90
N GLU A 51 11.39 -14.18 6.84
CA GLU A 51 12.23 -12.99 6.93
C GLU A 51 11.40 -11.73 7.19
N ALA A 52 10.17 -11.63 6.66
CA ALA A 52 9.25 -10.54 6.97
C ALA A 52 8.89 -10.51 8.46
N TYR A 53 8.52 -11.64 9.07
CA TYR A 53 8.22 -11.71 10.50
C TYR A 53 9.43 -11.39 11.38
N LYS A 54 10.62 -11.88 10.99
CA LYS A 54 11.86 -11.54 11.69
C LYS A 54 12.18 -10.06 11.57
N LYS A 55 11.95 -9.45 10.41
CA LYS A 55 12.15 -8.02 10.21
C LYS A 55 11.17 -7.23 11.06
N TRP A 56 9.90 -7.61 11.02
CA TRP A 56 8.85 -6.95 11.80
C TRP A 56 9.18 -6.94 13.30
N ILE A 57 9.50 -8.10 13.88
CA ILE A 57 9.75 -8.23 15.32
C ILE A 57 11.06 -7.58 15.80
N ASN A 58 12.07 -7.48 14.93
CA ASN A 58 13.40 -6.99 15.31
C ASN A 58 13.69 -5.55 14.87
N ASN A 59 12.96 -5.04 13.87
CA ASN A 59 13.16 -3.71 13.34
C ASN A 59 11.90 -2.87 13.53
N ASP A 60 10.80 -3.30 12.95
CA ASP A 60 9.61 -2.44 12.83
C ASP A 60 9.04 -2.12 14.21
N VAL A 61 8.78 -3.12 15.06
CA VAL A 61 8.20 -2.89 16.40
C VAL A 61 9.24 -2.90 17.53
N ALA A 62 10.53 -2.81 17.20
CA ALA A 62 11.64 -3.06 18.12
C ALA A 62 11.61 -2.22 19.41
N TYR A 63 11.02 -1.03 19.37
CA TYR A 63 10.99 -0.08 20.49
C TYR A 63 9.69 -0.08 21.29
N ILE A 64 8.64 -0.73 20.78
CA ILE A 64 7.31 -0.74 21.41
C ILE A 64 6.85 -2.14 21.84
N ILE A 65 7.52 -3.19 21.35
CA ILE A 65 7.26 -4.55 21.76
C ILE A 65 7.93 -4.87 23.09
N THR A 66 7.16 -5.45 24.01
CA THR A 66 7.70 -5.89 25.30
C THR A 66 8.48 -7.20 25.17
N LYS A 67 9.27 -7.52 26.19
CA LYS A 67 10.02 -8.79 26.23
C LYS A 67 9.06 -9.98 26.23
N GLU A 68 7.94 -9.87 26.93
CA GLU A 68 6.91 -10.89 27.06
C GLU A 68 6.18 -11.09 25.73
N GLU A 69 5.79 -9.99 25.07
CA GLU A 69 5.17 -10.01 23.75
C GLU A 69 6.10 -10.63 22.70
N LYS A 70 7.39 -10.27 22.72
CA LYS A 70 8.40 -10.86 21.83
C LYS A 70 8.58 -12.35 22.06
N ARG A 71 8.57 -12.80 23.33
CA ARG A 71 8.61 -14.23 23.66
C ARG A 71 7.37 -14.96 23.17
N ALA A 72 6.19 -14.38 23.35
CA ALA A 72 4.93 -14.93 22.86
C ALA A 72 4.95 -15.08 21.34
N PHE A 73 5.34 -14.03 20.60
CA PHE A 73 5.44 -14.06 19.14
C PHE A 73 6.40 -15.15 18.63
N ASN A 74 7.57 -15.27 19.27
CA ASN A 74 8.57 -16.27 18.88
C ASN A 74 8.13 -17.72 19.16
N ALA A 75 7.13 -17.94 20.03
CA ALA A 75 6.58 -19.26 20.31
C ALA A 75 5.52 -19.71 19.30
N LEU A 76 4.98 -18.78 18.48
CA LEU A 76 3.98 -19.08 17.46
C LEU A 76 4.58 -19.90 16.32
N VAL A 77 3.83 -20.90 15.85
CA VAL A 77 4.32 -21.88 14.87
C VAL A 77 3.80 -21.54 13.49
N THR A 78 2.50 -21.26 13.38
CA THR A 78 1.84 -21.02 12.10
C THR A 78 1.91 -19.55 11.68
N ASP A 79 1.77 -19.30 10.39
CA ASP A 79 1.75 -17.93 9.86
C ASP A 79 0.45 -17.22 10.27
N GLU A 80 -0.69 -17.94 10.28
CA GLU A 80 -1.98 -17.42 10.76
C GLU A 80 -1.93 -16.93 12.22
N GLU A 81 -1.28 -17.70 13.10
CA GLU A 81 -1.07 -17.28 14.49
C GLU A 81 -0.26 -15.97 14.57
N ARG A 82 0.78 -15.83 13.73
CA ARG A 82 1.62 -14.62 13.69
C ARG A 82 0.85 -13.42 13.15
N GLU A 83 0.08 -13.59 12.09
CA GLU A 83 -0.76 -12.53 11.53
C GLU A 83 -1.79 -12.04 12.55
N ASN A 84 -2.51 -12.96 13.19
CA ASN A 84 -3.45 -12.61 14.26
C ASN A 84 -2.72 -11.90 15.42
N PHE A 85 -1.52 -12.34 15.80
CA PHE A 85 -0.74 -11.63 16.82
C PHE A 85 -0.43 -10.19 16.39
N ILE A 86 -0.02 -9.96 15.14
CA ILE A 86 0.31 -8.63 14.60
C ILE A 86 -0.94 -7.73 14.60
N GLU A 87 -2.09 -8.26 14.17
CA GLU A 87 -3.35 -7.54 14.21
C GLU A 87 -3.70 -7.10 15.64
N GLN A 88 -3.66 -8.05 16.58
CA GLN A 88 -3.96 -7.81 18.00
C GLN A 88 -2.91 -6.91 18.66
N PHE A 89 -1.67 -6.90 18.16
CA PHE A 89 -0.59 -6.02 18.59
C PHE A 89 -0.90 -4.56 18.33
N TRP A 90 -1.42 -4.26 17.15
CA TRP A 90 -1.81 -2.90 16.79
C TRP A 90 -3.16 -2.53 17.37
N ARG A 91 -4.16 -3.43 17.32
CA ARG A 91 -5.50 -3.15 17.85
C ARG A 91 -5.48 -2.73 19.33
N ARG A 92 -4.62 -3.33 20.16
CA ARG A 92 -4.51 -2.94 21.59
C ARG A 92 -3.85 -1.58 21.82
N ARG A 93 -3.17 -1.02 20.82
CA ARG A 93 -2.52 0.29 20.86
C ARG A 93 -3.32 1.35 20.09
N ASP A 94 -4.46 0.97 19.55
CA ASP A 94 -5.36 1.85 18.82
C ASP A 94 -6.00 2.86 19.77
N PRO A 95 -5.74 4.18 19.63
CA PRO A 95 -6.39 5.19 20.44
C PRO A 95 -7.87 5.34 20.09
N ASN A 96 -8.26 5.03 18.85
CA ASN A 96 -9.59 5.26 18.34
C ASN A 96 -10.08 4.08 17.48
N PRO A 97 -10.61 3.01 18.10
CA PRO A 97 -11.04 1.82 17.37
C PRO A 97 -12.27 2.04 16.47
N ASP A 98 -12.87 3.24 16.50
CA ASP A 98 -14.03 3.59 15.66
C ASP A 98 -13.59 4.01 14.24
N THR A 99 -12.31 4.26 14.00
CA THR A 99 -11.74 4.52 12.67
C THR A 99 -11.24 3.23 12.03
N GLU A 100 -11.17 3.22 10.70
CA GLU A 100 -10.63 2.08 9.95
C GLU A 100 -9.10 1.98 10.10
N GLU A 101 -8.43 3.12 10.28
CA GLU A 101 -6.99 3.23 10.40
C GLU A 101 -6.56 3.43 11.85
N ASN A 102 -5.52 2.69 12.25
CA ASN A 102 -4.92 2.82 13.58
C ASN A 102 -3.96 4.01 13.60
N GLU A 103 -4.35 5.12 14.21
CA GLU A 103 -3.58 6.37 14.16
C GLU A 103 -2.23 6.24 14.87
N TYR A 104 -2.16 5.45 15.94
CA TYR A 104 -0.90 5.19 16.64
C TYR A 104 0.11 4.43 15.75
N ARG A 105 -0.37 3.43 15.00
CA ARG A 105 0.45 2.67 14.05
C ARG A 105 0.99 3.58 12.97
N GLU A 106 0.15 4.43 12.39
CA GLU A 106 0.54 5.39 11.36
C GLU A 106 1.62 6.33 11.88
N GLU A 107 1.35 7.03 13.00
CA GLU A 107 2.30 7.96 13.61
C GLU A 107 3.63 7.27 13.95
N TYR A 108 3.58 6.05 14.49
CA TYR A 108 4.77 5.30 14.83
C TYR A 108 5.65 5.00 13.59
N TYR A 109 5.05 4.61 12.47
CA TYR A 109 5.79 4.39 11.23
C TYR A 109 6.30 5.71 10.63
N GLU A 110 5.54 6.81 10.72
CA GLU A 110 6.01 8.14 10.34
C GLU A 110 7.25 8.56 11.16
N ARG A 111 7.25 8.29 12.47
CA ARG A 111 8.40 8.58 13.33
C ARG A 111 9.64 7.78 12.94
N ILE A 112 9.47 6.52 12.53
CA ILE A 112 10.59 5.70 11.99
C ILE A 112 11.12 6.32 10.69
N ALA A 113 10.23 6.70 9.77
CA ALA A 113 10.61 7.32 8.50
C ALA A 113 11.38 8.63 8.73
N TYR A 114 10.85 9.50 9.60
CA TYR A 114 11.50 10.74 9.99
C TYR A 114 12.87 10.51 10.61
N ALA A 115 12.98 9.55 11.55
CA ALA A 115 14.25 9.21 12.16
C ALA A 115 15.28 8.77 11.12
N ASN A 116 14.89 7.94 10.15
CA ASN A 116 15.75 7.51 9.06
C ASN A 116 16.20 8.65 8.15
N GLU A 117 15.31 9.60 7.87
CA GLU A 117 15.64 10.75 7.03
C GLU A 117 16.59 11.74 7.76
N LYS A 118 16.32 12.05 9.03
CA LYS A 118 17.02 13.14 9.74
C LYS A 118 18.25 12.69 10.50
N PHE A 119 18.29 11.43 10.96
CA PHE A 119 19.30 10.98 11.92
C PHE A 119 20.19 9.86 11.38
N ALA A 120 20.07 9.47 10.11
CA ALA A 120 20.99 8.49 9.53
C ALA A 120 22.44 9.01 9.56
N SER A 121 23.36 8.17 10.04
CA SER A 121 24.78 8.50 10.15
C SER A 121 25.61 7.22 10.10
N GLY A 122 25.82 6.67 8.90
CA GLY A 122 26.48 5.36 8.69
C GLY A 122 25.66 4.14 9.13
N ILE A 123 24.67 4.34 10.01
CA ILE A 123 23.62 3.39 10.37
C ILE A 123 22.23 4.01 10.08
N PRO A 124 21.18 3.19 9.88
CA PRO A 124 19.82 3.67 9.77
C PRO A 124 19.43 4.56 10.95
N GLY A 125 18.74 5.67 10.69
CA GLY A 125 18.41 6.65 11.70
C GLY A 125 17.57 6.09 12.85
N TRP A 126 16.65 5.15 12.58
CA TRP A 126 15.90 4.44 13.63
C TRP A 126 16.80 3.70 14.62
N LYS A 127 18.03 3.32 14.25
CA LYS A 127 18.99 2.65 15.14
C LYS A 127 19.85 3.62 15.96
N THR A 128 19.87 4.90 15.62
CA THR A 128 20.64 5.91 16.35
C THR A 128 19.96 6.27 17.68
N ASP A 129 20.72 6.78 18.65
CA ASP A 129 20.15 7.20 19.92
C ASP A 129 19.13 8.34 19.77
N ARG A 130 19.40 9.28 18.86
CA ARG A 130 18.45 10.35 18.55
C ARG A 130 17.16 9.82 17.90
N GLY A 131 17.28 8.86 16.97
CA GLY A 131 16.12 8.20 16.37
C GLY A 131 15.31 7.38 17.35
N ARG A 132 15.97 6.67 18.28
CA ARG A 132 15.30 5.95 19.38
C ARG A 132 14.44 6.88 20.23
N VAL A 133 15.01 8.01 20.66
CA VAL A 133 14.30 9.02 21.45
C VAL A 133 13.13 9.59 20.66
N TYR A 134 13.33 9.93 19.39
CA TYR A 134 12.25 10.46 18.54
C TYR A 134 11.12 9.46 18.30
N ILE A 135 11.42 8.18 18.10
CA ILE A 135 10.38 7.16 17.91
C ILE A 135 9.57 6.97 19.19
N ALA A 136 10.24 6.91 20.35
CA ALA A 136 9.58 6.72 21.64
C ALA A 136 8.72 7.94 22.05
N TRP A 137 9.25 9.16 21.87
CA TRP A 137 8.66 10.37 22.45
C TRP A 137 8.06 11.34 21.43
N GLY A 138 8.34 11.15 20.14
CA GLY A 138 7.85 12.01 19.07
C GLY A 138 8.70 13.26 18.87
N LYS A 139 8.08 14.27 18.25
CA LYS A 139 8.70 15.56 17.94
C LYS A 139 8.95 16.36 19.23
N PRO A 140 10.08 17.09 19.34
CA PRO A 140 10.30 18.00 20.46
C PRO A 140 9.28 19.15 20.47
N ASP A 141 8.91 19.61 21.67
CA ASP A 141 8.03 20.76 21.87
C ASP A 141 8.65 22.08 21.39
N SER A 142 9.96 22.24 21.58
CA SER A 142 10.72 23.42 21.17
C SER A 142 12.11 23.04 20.67
N ILE A 143 12.59 23.74 19.63
CA ILE A 143 13.95 23.59 19.10
C ILE A 143 14.64 24.94 19.22
N GLU A 144 15.71 25.00 20.01
CA GLU A 144 16.58 26.17 20.14
C GLU A 144 17.91 25.90 19.43
N SER A 145 18.39 26.88 18.66
CA SER A 145 19.63 26.76 17.88
C SER A 145 20.59 27.88 18.25
N HIS A 146 21.79 27.51 18.68
CA HIS A 146 22.88 28.44 18.99
C HIS A 146 24.03 28.22 18.00
N PRO A 147 23.98 28.83 16.80
CA PRO A 147 25.12 28.79 15.88
C PRO A 147 26.30 29.55 16.52
N SER A 148 27.49 28.94 16.47
CA SER A 148 28.76 29.55 16.90
C SER A 148 29.43 30.31 15.77
#